data_AF-A0A946Y5D6-F1
#
_entry.id   AF-A0A946Y5D6-F1
#
_cell.length_a   1.000
_cell.length_b   1.000
_cell.length_c   1.000
_cell.angle_alpha   90.00
_cell.angle_beta   90.00
_cell.angle_gamma   90.00
#
_symmetry.space_group_name_H-M   'P 1'
#
loop_
_entity.id
_entity.type
_entity.pdbx_description
1 polymer ?
#
loop_
_entity_poly.entity_id
_entity_poly.type
_entity_poly.pdbx_seq_one_letter_code
_entity_poly.pdbx_strand_id
1 'polypeptide(L)'
;MNTKRFKVMLSLALSGAVAAVAAFATAQISDDILLIAQPADHDVYAARREVNVRTTIDGDFVAAGQRVMVDGVVTGDVIVAAQIIEIRSEVRDDVRAAGQHVRVTSPVAGHIVAAGQVITVSEQVGDFARLTGNTVDISGNVGGDLKIRARKITINATVDGNAELIGDELRLGPNARMRGEVRWRSDNDATIDSG
;
A
#
# COMPACT_ATOMS: atom_id res chain seq x y z
N MET A 1 6.01 -36.27 34.76
CA MET A 1 5.45 -36.11 33.40
C MET A 1 5.88 -34.76 32.86
N ASN A 2 6.85 -34.76 31.93
CA ASN A 2 7.44 -33.55 31.33
C ASN A 2 6.55 -33.02 30.22
N THR A 3 5.87 -31.89 30.42
CA THR A 3 5.24 -31.13 29.34
C THR A 3 6.27 -30.19 28.72
N LYS A 4 6.89 -30.64 27.63
CA LYS A 4 7.77 -29.78 26.82
C LYS A 4 6.94 -28.65 26.22
N ARG A 5 7.13 -27.43 26.72
CA ARG A 5 6.62 -26.19 26.13
C ARG A 5 7.30 -25.98 24.77
N PHE A 6 6.53 -26.10 23.68
CA PHE A 6 7.01 -25.88 22.33
C PHE A 6 7.05 -24.36 22.07
N LYS A 7 8.22 -23.74 22.27
CA LYS A 7 8.45 -22.34 21.87
C LYS A 7 8.63 -22.30 20.35
N VAL A 8 7.65 -21.79 19.62
CA VAL A 8 7.84 -21.43 18.21
C VAL A 8 8.42 -20.01 18.17
N MET A 9 9.75 -19.92 18.19
CA MET A 9 10.46 -18.77 17.62
C MET A 9 10.53 -19.02 16.11
N LEU A 10 9.79 -18.25 15.32
CA LEU A 10 10.09 -18.11 13.89
C LEU A 10 10.48 -16.68 13.62
N SER A 11 11.80 -16.46 13.72
CA SER A 11 12.51 -15.31 13.19
C SER A 11 12.34 -15.24 11.66
N LEU A 12 11.88 -14.09 11.16
CA LEU A 12 12.20 -13.68 9.79
C LEU A 12 12.83 -12.29 9.85
N ALA A 13 14.15 -12.29 9.84
CA ALA A 13 14.97 -11.09 9.68
C ALA A 13 14.93 -10.64 8.21
N LEU A 14 14.37 -9.46 7.98
CA LEU A 14 14.91 -8.35 7.19
C LEU A 14 15.75 -8.67 5.94
N SER A 15 15.23 -8.38 4.74
CA SER A 15 16.05 -7.88 3.62
C SER A 15 15.18 -7.20 2.55
N GLY A 16 14.74 -6.01 2.87
CA GLY A 16 14.14 -5.08 1.92
C GLY A 16 14.35 -3.70 2.51
N ALA A 17 15.60 -3.29 2.62
CA ALA A 17 15.91 -1.92 2.96
C ALA A 17 15.19 -1.05 1.92
N VAL A 18 14.16 -0.33 2.35
CA VAL A 18 13.77 0.89 1.65
C VAL A 18 14.90 1.86 1.94
N ALA A 19 16.00 1.71 1.21
CA ALA A 19 17.00 2.74 1.13
C ALA A 19 16.33 3.86 0.32
N ALA A 20 15.61 4.73 1.02
CA ALA A 20 15.32 6.04 0.49
C ALA A 20 16.68 6.71 0.26
N VAL A 21 17.20 6.61 -0.96
CA VAL A 21 18.36 7.40 -1.38
C VAL A 21 17.84 8.82 -1.49
N ALA A 22 17.86 9.53 -0.36
CA ALA A 22 17.72 10.97 -0.36
C ALA A 22 19.00 11.53 -0.99
N ALA A 23 19.01 11.70 -2.31
CA ALA A 23 19.96 12.57 -2.96
C ALA A 23 19.64 14.00 -2.46
N PHE A 24 20.37 14.44 -1.44
CA PHE A 24 20.32 15.82 -0.97
C PHE A 24 20.95 16.72 -2.04
N ALA A 25 20.19 17.07 -3.08
CA ALA A 25 20.39 18.34 -3.76
C ALA A 25 19.97 19.42 -2.75
N THR A 26 20.83 20.41 -2.51
CA THR A 26 20.59 21.52 -1.57
C THR A 26 19.28 22.22 -1.91
N ALA A 27 18.19 21.82 -1.25
CA ALA A 27 16.89 22.43 -1.41
C ALA A 27 16.85 23.69 -0.56
N GLN A 28 16.99 24.83 -1.23
CA GLN A 28 16.68 26.14 -0.68
C GLN A 28 15.26 26.09 -0.11
N ILE A 29 15.14 26.25 1.22
CA ILE A 29 13.86 26.29 1.92
C ILE A 29 13.17 27.60 1.49
N SER A 30 12.28 27.52 0.51
CA SER A 30 11.24 28.51 0.29
C SER A 30 10.00 27.85 -0.34
N ASP A 31 8.85 28.11 0.27
CA ASP A 31 7.51 27.56 0.07
C ASP A 31 7.31 26.06 0.33
N ASP A 32 6.54 25.80 1.39
CA ASP A 32 6.13 24.50 1.93
C ASP A 32 5.47 23.53 0.94
N ILE A 33 5.04 24.02 -0.23
CA ILE A 33 4.22 23.28 -1.21
C ILE A 33 4.98 23.22 -2.53
N LEU A 34 5.23 22.01 -3.04
CA LEU A 34 5.58 21.80 -4.43
C LEU A 34 4.32 21.47 -5.23
N LEU A 35 4.01 22.30 -6.23
CA LEU A 35 2.97 22.02 -7.21
C LEU A 35 3.60 21.68 -8.55
N ILE A 36 3.39 20.47 -9.04
CA ILE A 36 3.79 20.01 -10.36
C ILE A 36 2.58 20.12 -11.28
N ALA A 37 2.53 21.20 -12.05
CA ALA A 37 1.41 21.54 -12.94
C ALA A 37 1.78 21.54 -14.43
N GLN A 38 3.06 21.30 -14.76
CA GLN A 38 3.53 21.08 -16.13
C GLN A 38 4.01 19.65 -16.30
N PRO A 39 3.72 18.99 -17.45
CA PRO A 39 4.20 17.64 -17.70
C PRO A 39 5.71 17.52 -17.53
N ALA A 40 6.15 16.41 -16.96
CA ALA A 40 7.56 16.02 -16.91
C ALA A 40 7.76 14.80 -17.82
N ASP A 41 8.83 14.80 -18.61
CA ASP A 41 9.27 13.71 -19.50
C ASP A 41 10.42 12.88 -18.89
N HIS A 42 10.52 12.91 -17.55
CA HIS A 42 11.59 12.32 -16.77
C HIS A 42 11.09 12.01 -15.35
N ASP A 43 11.90 11.27 -14.61
CA ASP A 43 11.64 10.96 -13.21
C ASP A 43 11.65 12.21 -12.33
N VAL A 44 10.72 12.27 -11.39
CA VAL A 44 10.58 13.37 -10.45
C VAL A 44 10.92 12.91 -9.04
N TYR A 45 11.82 13.65 -8.39
CA TYR A 45 12.21 13.46 -7.00
C TYR A 45 11.85 14.70 -6.19
N ALA A 46 11.00 14.55 -5.18
CA ALA A 46 10.47 15.67 -4.41
C ALA A 46 10.50 15.44 -2.89
N ALA A 47 10.94 16.44 -2.14
CA ALA A 47 10.83 16.43 -0.68
C ALA A 47 10.37 17.80 -0.19
N ARG A 48 9.12 17.92 0.24
CA ARG A 48 8.49 19.16 0.75
C ARG A 48 7.45 18.81 1.82
N ARG A 49 6.94 19.81 2.55
CA ARG A 49 5.80 19.57 3.46
C ARG A 49 4.60 19.03 2.68
N GLU A 50 4.33 19.60 1.51
CA GLU A 50 3.27 19.16 0.62
C GLU A 50 3.77 19.01 -0.81
N VAL A 51 3.44 17.89 -1.48
CA VAL A 51 3.76 17.65 -2.89
C VAL A 51 2.47 17.31 -3.62
N ASN A 52 2.14 18.11 -4.63
CA ASN A 52 0.90 18.01 -5.40
C ASN A 52 1.23 17.83 -6.88
N VAL A 53 0.92 16.68 -7.44
CA VAL A 53 1.08 16.38 -8.88
C VAL A 53 -0.27 16.54 -9.56
N ARG A 54 -0.40 17.43 -10.55
CA ARG A 54 -1.66 17.70 -11.28
C ARG A 54 -1.58 17.42 -12.77
N THR A 55 -0.52 16.79 -13.22
CA THR A 55 -0.17 16.62 -14.61
C THR A 55 0.64 15.35 -14.79
N THR A 56 0.80 14.89 -16.02
CA THR A 56 1.50 13.65 -16.31
C THR A 56 2.98 13.74 -15.95
N ILE A 57 3.48 12.70 -15.27
CA ILE A 57 4.91 12.40 -15.14
C ILE A 57 5.16 11.20 -16.05
N ASP A 58 5.91 11.41 -17.13
CA ASP A 58 6.36 10.34 -18.02
C ASP A 58 7.70 9.79 -17.52
N GLY A 59 7.63 8.99 -16.46
CA GLY A 59 8.74 8.46 -15.69
C GLY A 59 8.28 8.06 -14.28
N ASP A 60 9.25 7.90 -13.37
CA ASP A 60 8.99 7.56 -11.97
C ASP A 60 8.70 8.80 -11.12
N PHE A 61 7.91 8.64 -10.06
CA PHE A 61 7.65 9.66 -9.06
C PHE A 61 8.06 9.19 -7.66
N VAL A 62 9.10 9.81 -7.13
CA VAL A 62 9.60 9.56 -5.78
C VAL A 62 9.40 10.78 -4.91
N ALA A 63 8.62 10.67 -3.83
CA ALA A 63 8.38 11.81 -2.96
C ALA A 63 8.29 11.51 -1.46
N ALA A 64 8.67 12.49 -0.66
CA ALA A 64 8.48 12.47 0.79
C ALA A 64 7.90 13.79 1.30
N GLY A 65 7.07 13.72 2.35
CA GLY A 65 6.50 14.93 2.94
C GLY A 65 5.51 14.68 4.09
N GLN A 66 4.77 15.72 4.47
CA GLN A 66 3.61 15.57 5.34
C GLN A 66 2.40 15.08 4.54
N ARG A 67 2.21 15.62 3.33
CA ARG A 67 1.14 15.23 2.41
C ARG A 67 1.69 15.07 0.99
N VAL A 68 1.31 13.99 0.32
CA VAL A 68 1.56 13.77 -1.11
C VAL A 68 0.23 13.47 -1.79
N MET A 69 -0.11 14.26 -2.82
CA MET A 69 -1.30 14.09 -3.65
C MET A 69 -0.89 13.89 -5.11
N VAL A 70 -1.36 12.81 -5.73
CA VAL A 70 -1.08 12.45 -7.12
C VAL A 70 -2.39 12.45 -7.93
N ASP A 71 -2.65 13.57 -8.60
CA ASP A 71 -3.79 13.83 -9.50
C ASP A 71 -3.42 13.81 -10.99
N GLY A 72 -2.17 13.44 -11.29
CA GLY A 72 -1.68 13.26 -12.64
C GLY A 72 -1.29 11.81 -12.89
N VAL A 73 -1.32 11.38 -14.16
CA VAL A 73 -0.87 10.05 -14.55
C VAL A 73 0.64 9.93 -14.30
N VAL A 74 1.08 8.82 -13.72
CA VAL A 74 2.50 8.47 -13.62
C VAL A 74 2.73 7.25 -14.50
N THR A 75 3.62 7.35 -15.48
CA THR A 75 3.83 6.25 -16.44
C THR A 75 4.76 5.17 -15.93
N GLY A 76 5.62 5.48 -14.94
CA GLY A 76 6.42 4.53 -14.20
C GLY A 76 5.91 4.30 -12.78
N ASP A 77 6.85 4.16 -11.85
CA ASP A 77 6.61 3.83 -10.45
C ASP A 77 6.23 5.04 -9.60
N VAL A 78 5.42 4.82 -8.56
CA VAL A 78 5.19 5.79 -7.48
C VAL A 78 5.79 5.27 -6.18
N ILE A 79 6.83 5.94 -5.66
CA ILE A 79 7.47 5.61 -4.38
C ILE A 79 7.32 6.78 -3.42
N VAL A 80 6.44 6.65 -2.43
CA VAL A 80 6.03 7.79 -1.58
C VAL A 80 6.03 7.48 -0.08
N ALA A 81 6.52 8.44 0.70
CA ALA A 81 6.50 8.38 2.16
C ALA A 81 5.95 9.68 2.77
N ALA A 82 4.76 9.64 3.36
CA ALA A 82 4.14 10.82 3.97
C ALA A 82 3.12 10.47 5.05
N GLN A 83 2.67 11.45 5.86
CA GLN A 83 1.57 11.18 6.80
C GLN A 83 0.27 10.86 6.05
N ILE A 84 -0.03 11.64 5.01
CA ILE A 84 -1.20 11.46 4.14
C ILE A 84 -0.73 11.26 2.71
N ILE A 85 -1.13 10.15 2.09
CA ILE A 85 -0.87 9.81 0.69
C ILE A 85 -2.21 9.60 0.00
N GLU A 86 -2.46 10.36 -1.06
CA GLU A 86 -3.62 10.19 -1.94
C GLU A 86 -3.14 10.02 -3.39
N ILE A 87 -3.33 8.84 -3.95
CA ILE A 87 -3.07 8.54 -5.36
C ILE A 87 -4.43 8.40 -6.04
N ARG A 88 -4.76 9.37 -6.91
CA ARG A 88 -6.10 9.57 -7.49
C ARG A 88 -6.11 9.52 -9.01
N SER A 89 -4.95 9.26 -9.63
CA SER A 89 -4.79 9.05 -11.06
C SER A 89 -3.99 7.80 -11.35
N GLU A 90 -4.12 7.29 -12.58
CA GLU A 90 -3.51 6.04 -13.03
C GLU A 90 -2.00 6.02 -12.79
N VAL A 91 -1.52 4.90 -12.26
CA VAL A 91 -0.09 4.54 -12.19
C VAL A 91 0.10 3.34 -13.11
N ARG A 92 0.96 3.49 -14.12
CA ARG A 92 1.13 2.47 -15.18
C ARG A 92 2.16 1.40 -14.86
N ASP A 93 2.83 1.52 -13.73
CA ASP A 93 3.69 0.48 -13.17
C ASP A 93 3.32 0.23 -11.69
N ASP A 94 4.24 0.36 -10.74
CA ASP A 94 4.03 -0.04 -9.35
C ASP A 94 3.78 1.13 -8.38
N VAL A 95 3.16 0.82 -7.25
CA VAL A 95 3.05 1.73 -6.09
C VAL A 95 3.76 1.15 -4.87
N ARG A 96 4.68 1.91 -4.29
CA ARG A 96 5.32 1.65 -2.99
C ARG A 96 5.05 2.83 -2.05
N ALA A 97 4.20 2.62 -1.06
CA ALA A 97 3.69 3.72 -0.21
C ALA A 97 3.85 3.42 1.29
N ALA A 98 4.32 4.41 2.05
CA ALA A 98 4.39 4.33 3.51
C ALA A 98 3.81 5.59 4.16
N GLY A 99 2.78 5.44 5.01
CA GLY A 99 2.17 6.60 5.66
C GLY A 99 1.20 6.29 6.78
N GLN A 100 0.63 7.31 7.44
CA GLN A 100 -0.47 7.07 8.39
C GLN A 100 -1.75 6.71 7.64
N HIS A 101 -2.05 7.46 6.58
CA HIS A 101 -3.17 7.24 5.70
C HIS A 101 -2.69 7.07 4.27
N VAL A 102 -2.93 5.89 3.69
CA VAL A 102 -2.61 5.59 2.29
C VAL A 102 -3.92 5.30 1.56
N ARG A 103 -4.26 6.15 0.59
CA ARG A 103 -5.44 5.96 -0.25
C ARG A 103 -5.02 5.88 -1.71
N VAL A 104 -5.29 4.73 -2.33
CA VAL A 104 -5.12 4.50 -3.77
C VAL A 104 -6.51 4.31 -4.37
N THR A 105 -7.02 5.36 -5.02
CA THR A 105 -8.37 5.41 -5.62
C THR A 105 -8.29 5.52 -7.13
N SER A 106 -7.28 4.89 -7.71
CA SER A 106 -7.03 4.85 -9.14
C SER A 106 -6.44 3.50 -9.54
N PRO A 107 -6.56 3.11 -10.82
CA PRO A 107 -5.93 1.89 -11.31
C PRO A 107 -4.41 1.95 -11.16
N VAL A 108 -3.84 0.82 -10.74
CA VAL A 108 -2.40 0.54 -10.74
C VAL A 108 -2.18 -0.66 -11.64
N ALA A 109 -1.44 -0.48 -12.73
CA ALA A 109 -1.26 -1.54 -13.72
C ALA A 109 -0.35 -2.68 -13.21
N GLY A 110 0.65 -2.36 -12.38
CA GLY A 110 1.51 -3.35 -11.72
C GLY A 110 0.99 -3.73 -10.34
N HIS A 111 1.86 -3.66 -9.33
CA HIS A 111 1.56 -4.08 -7.96
C HIS A 111 1.54 -2.95 -6.94
N ILE A 112 0.88 -3.20 -5.81
CA ILE A 112 0.90 -2.28 -4.66
C ILE A 112 1.63 -2.93 -3.48
N VAL A 113 2.64 -2.25 -2.96
CA VAL A 113 3.18 -2.51 -1.61
C VAL A 113 2.91 -1.28 -0.75
N ALA A 114 2.12 -1.45 0.31
CA ALA A 114 1.79 -0.33 1.19
C ALA A 114 1.88 -0.69 2.68
N ALA A 115 2.38 0.26 3.47
CA ALA A 115 2.38 0.19 4.92
C ALA A 115 1.73 1.44 5.53
N GLY A 116 0.82 1.27 6.47
CA GLY A 116 0.24 2.42 7.17
C GLY A 116 -0.79 2.11 8.22
N GLN A 117 -1.28 3.12 8.95
CA GLN A 117 -2.32 2.90 9.96
C GLN A 117 -3.65 2.53 9.27
N VAL A 118 -4.02 3.26 8.23
CA VAL A 118 -5.20 3.00 7.40
C VAL A 118 -4.78 2.95 5.95
N ILE A 119 -5.09 1.84 5.28
CA ILE A 119 -4.85 1.66 3.85
C ILE A 119 -6.20 1.42 3.16
N THR A 120 -6.46 2.17 2.09
CA THR A 120 -7.62 1.97 1.22
C THR A 120 -7.16 1.79 -0.22
N VAL A 121 -7.57 0.69 -0.85
CA VAL A 121 -7.34 0.42 -2.28
C VAL A 121 -8.70 0.22 -2.95
N SER A 122 -9.14 1.17 -3.76
CA SER A 122 -10.51 1.20 -4.28
C SER A 122 -10.68 0.76 -5.73
N GLU A 123 -9.60 0.78 -6.51
CA GLU A 123 -9.58 0.49 -7.94
C GLU A 123 -8.61 -0.65 -8.27
N GLN A 124 -8.62 -1.09 -9.53
CA GLN A 124 -7.88 -2.27 -9.97
C GLN A 124 -6.38 -2.22 -9.64
N VAL A 125 -5.85 -3.34 -9.15
CA VAL A 125 -4.43 -3.67 -9.09
C VAL A 125 -4.17 -4.78 -10.11
N GLY A 126 -3.35 -4.52 -11.11
CA GLY A 126 -3.14 -5.45 -12.21
C GLY A 126 -2.48 -6.77 -11.78
N ASP A 127 -1.50 -6.68 -10.90
CA ASP A 127 -0.78 -7.83 -10.36
C ASP A 127 -1.15 -8.09 -8.89
N PHE A 128 -0.17 -8.08 -7.98
CA PHE A 128 -0.37 -8.43 -6.57
C PHE A 128 -0.51 -7.20 -5.66
N ALA A 129 -1.06 -7.42 -4.47
CA ALA A 129 -1.06 -6.41 -3.42
C ALA A 129 -0.49 -6.96 -2.11
N ARG A 130 0.43 -6.22 -1.48
CA ARG A 130 1.01 -6.52 -0.16
C ARG A 130 0.79 -5.34 0.78
N LEU A 131 -0.13 -5.49 1.73
CA LEU A 131 -0.62 -4.40 2.55
C LEU A 131 -0.40 -4.71 4.03
N THR A 132 0.20 -3.78 4.77
CA THR A 132 0.43 -3.94 6.22
C THR A 132 -0.11 -2.73 6.98
N GLY A 133 -1.01 -2.94 7.94
CA GLY A 133 -1.56 -1.81 8.69
C GLY A 133 -2.44 -2.13 9.89
N ASN A 134 -3.11 -1.14 10.46
CA ASN A 134 -4.13 -1.41 11.49
C ASN A 134 -5.48 -1.73 10.86
N THR A 135 -5.85 -0.97 9.83
CA THR A 135 -7.07 -1.19 9.03
C THR A 135 -6.71 -1.20 7.56
N VAL A 136 -7.16 -2.23 6.84
CA VAL A 136 -7.00 -2.36 5.40
C VAL A 136 -8.36 -2.61 4.77
N ASP A 137 -8.78 -1.72 3.88
CA ASP A 137 -10.01 -1.84 3.11
C ASP A 137 -9.68 -1.95 1.62
N ILE A 138 -10.12 -3.02 0.96
CA ILE A 138 -9.93 -3.25 -0.47
C ILE A 138 -11.28 -3.46 -1.17
N SER A 139 -11.57 -2.65 -2.17
CA SER A 139 -12.71 -2.82 -3.08
C SER A 139 -12.31 -2.94 -4.54
N GLY A 140 -11.07 -2.61 -4.87
CA GLY A 140 -10.50 -2.82 -6.20
C GLY A 140 -10.09 -4.27 -6.43
N ASN A 141 -10.36 -4.79 -7.63
CA ASN A 141 -9.95 -6.15 -8.00
C ASN A 141 -8.43 -6.28 -8.05
N VAL A 142 -7.91 -7.43 -7.62
CA VAL A 142 -6.48 -7.77 -7.63
C VAL A 142 -6.27 -8.92 -8.61
N GLY A 143 -5.50 -8.68 -9.67
CA GLY A 143 -5.26 -9.67 -10.74
C GLY A 143 -4.32 -10.81 -10.34
N GLY A 144 -3.61 -10.67 -9.23
CA GLY A 144 -2.70 -11.67 -8.68
C GLY A 144 -2.93 -11.96 -7.20
N ASP A 145 -1.84 -12.28 -6.49
CA ASP A 145 -1.89 -12.63 -5.07
C ASP A 145 -2.22 -11.42 -4.18
N LEU A 146 -2.98 -11.66 -3.12
CA LEU A 146 -3.28 -10.67 -2.09
C LEU A 146 -2.67 -11.09 -0.76
N LYS A 147 -1.77 -10.27 -0.20
CA LYS A 147 -1.22 -10.48 1.15
C LYS A 147 -1.55 -9.31 2.04
N ILE A 148 -2.26 -9.55 3.13
CA ILE A 148 -2.63 -8.51 4.09
C ILE A 148 -2.22 -8.94 5.50
N ARG A 149 -1.51 -8.05 6.19
CA ARG A 149 -1.30 -8.14 7.65
C ARG A 149 -1.91 -6.92 8.31
N ALA A 150 -3.09 -7.08 8.91
CA ALA A 150 -3.71 -5.97 9.61
C ALA A 150 -4.66 -6.39 10.71
N ARG A 151 -4.85 -5.52 11.70
CA ARG A 151 -5.80 -5.79 12.79
C ARG A 151 -7.22 -5.98 12.26
N LYS A 152 -7.66 -5.12 11.35
CA LYS A 152 -8.94 -5.22 10.65
C LYS A 152 -8.76 -5.24 9.14
N ILE A 153 -9.39 -6.21 8.49
CA ILE A 153 -9.34 -6.41 7.04
C ILE A 153 -10.77 -6.43 6.50
N THR A 154 -11.06 -5.57 5.52
CA THR A 154 -12.29 -5.64 4.73
C THR A 154 -11.93 -5.87 3.26
N ILE A 155 -12.49 -6.92 2.66
CA ILE A 155 -12.30 -7.25 1.23
C ILE A 155 -13.66 -7.29 0.55
N ASN A 156 -13.90 -6.43 -0.42
CA ASN A 156 -15.10 -6.40 -1.25
C ASN A 156 -14.73 -6.39 -2.75
N ALA A 157 -13.81 -7.27 -3.13
CA ALA A 157 -13.17 -7.32 -4.44
C ALA A 157 -13.01 -8.77 -4.95
N THR A 158 -12.74 -8.91 -6.25
CA THR A 158 -12.23 -10.16 -6.81
C THR A 158 -10.72 -10.23 -6.62
N VAL A 159 -10.22 -11.38 -6.14
CA VAL A 159 -8.79 -11.70 -6.07
C VAL A 159 -8.56 -12.93 -6.94
N ASP A 160 -7.77 -12.75 -7.99
CA ASP A 160 -7.52 -13.77 -9.01
C ASP A 160 -6.47 -14.80 -8.57
N GLY A 161 -5.50 -14.39 -7.75
CA GLY A 161 -4.49 -15.25 -7.15
C GLY A 161 -4.86 -15.78 -5.76
N ASN A 162 -3.84 -16.18 -4.99
CA ASN A 162 -3.98 -16.66 -3.63
C ASN A 162 -4.09 -15.49 -2.64
N ALA A 163 -4.83 -15.69 -1.55
CA ALA A 163 -4.93 -14.72 -0.47
C ALA A 163 -4.30 -15.22 0.82
N GLU A 164 -3.29 -14.50 1.32
CA GLU A 164 -2.68 -14.71 2.64
C GLU A 164 -3.05 -13.55 3.56
N LEU A 165 -3.96 -13.79 4.49
CA LEU A 165 -4.57 -12.80 5.33
C LEU A 165 -4.20 -13.09 6.79
N ILE A 166 -3.69 -12.09 7.51
CA ILE A 166 -3.32 -12.21 8.93
C ILE A 166 -3.90 -11.02 9.68
N GLY A 167 -4.72 -11.27 10.71
CA GLY A 167 -5.39 -10.20 11.45
C GLY A 167 -6.37 -10.65 12.52
N ASP A 168 -6.97 -9.70 13.23
CA ASP A 168 -7.94 -9.99 14.29
C ASP A 168 -9.34 -10.14 13.70
N GLU A 169 -9.70 -9.25 12.77
CA GLU A 169 -11.00 -9.18 12.13
C GLU A 169 -10.86 -9.27 10.61
N LEU A 170 -11.58 -10.22 9.98
CA LEU A 170 -11.73 -10.32 8.53
C LEU A 170 -13.20 -10.21 8.14
N ARG A 171 -13.51 -9.26 7.26
CA ARG A 171 -14.81 -9.11 6.63
C ARG A 171 -14.69 -9.28 5.12
N LEU A 172 -15.39 -10.27 4.58
CA LEU A 172 -15.62 -10.41 3.15
C LEU A 172 -16.98 -9.76 2.79
N GLY A 173 -16.97 -8.80 1.88
CA GLY A 173 -18.17 -8.12 1.39
C GLY A 173 -18.93 -8.92 0.33
N PRO A 174 -20.12 -8.47 -0.10
CA PRO A 174 -20.96 -9.19 -1.06
C PRO A 174 -20.30 -9.41 -2.44
N ASN A 175 -19.35 -8.54 -2.81
CA ASN A 175 -18.60 -8.63 -4.06
C ASN A 175 -17.28 -9.39 -3.92
N ALA A 176 -16.96 -9.91 -2.72
CA ALA A 176 -15.77 -10.72 -2.53
C ALA A 176 -15.83 -11.99 -3.38
N ARG A 177 -14.78 -12.23 -4.18
CA ARG A 177 -14.61 -13.44 -5.00
C ARG A 177 -13.14 -13.87 -4.91
N MET A 178 -12.86 -14.93 -4.19
CA MET A 178 -11.50 -15.45 -4.02
C MET A 178 -11.31 -16.63 -4.97
N ARG A 179 -10.56 -16.45 -6.07
CA ARG A 179 -10.38 -17.48 -7.10
C ARG A 179 -9.29 -18.50 -6.74
N GLY A 180 -8.26 -18.08 -6.03
CA GLY A 180 -7.18 -18.94 -5.53
C GLY A 180 -7.41 -19.47 -4.10
N GLU A 181 -6.35 -20.03 -3.51
CA GLU A 181 -6.36 -20.50 -2.13
C GLU A 181 -6.46 -19.32 -1.14
N VAL A 182 -7.28 -19.46 -0.10
CA VAL A 182 -7.37 -18.47 0.98
C VAL A 182 -6.79 -19.05 2.26
N ARG A 183 -5.72 -18.42 2.78
CA ARG A 183 -5.16 -18.68 4.10
C ARG A 183 -5.44 -17.49 5.01
N TRP A 184 -6.17 -17.74 6.07
CA TRP A 184 -6.45 -16.78 7.13
C TRP A 184 -5.80 -17.23 8.44
N ARG A 185 -5.15 -16.30 9.15
CA ARG A 185 -4.62 -16.51 10.50
C ARG A 185 -4.99 -15.32 11.39
N SER A 186 -5.29 -15.59 12.64
CA SER A 186 -5.48 -14.57 13.68
C SER A 186 -4.53 -14.85 14.84
N ASP A 187 -3.98 -13.78 15.41
CA ASP A 187 -3.12 -13.85 16.61
C ASP A 187 -3.97 -13.91 17.90
N ASN A 188 -5.30 -13.71 17.80
CA ASN A 188 -6.23 -13.90 18.91
C ASN A 188 -6.78 -15.33 18.93
N ASP A 189 -6.88 -15.91 20.13
CA ASP A 189 -7.58 -17.17 20.34
C ASP A 189 -9.02 -17.08 19.82
N ALA A 190 -9.52 -18.15 19.20
CA ALA A 190 -10.90 -18.21 18.76
C ALA A 190 -11.82 -18.18 20.00
N THR A 191 -12.54 -17.08 20.22
CA THR A 191 -13.66 -17.08 21.17
C THR A 191 -14.81 -17.86 20.54
N ILE A 192 -15.01 -19.09 20.99
CA ILE A 192 -16.20 -19.88 20.69
C ILE A 192 -17.18 -19.63 21.83
N ASP A 193 -18.22 -18.83 21.59
CA ASP A 193 -19.36 -18.81 22.50
C ASP A 193 -20.14 -20.11 22.33
N SER A 194 -20.21 -20.88 23.41
CA SER A 194 -21.09 -22.04 23.51
C SER A 194 -22.54 -21.56 23.66
N GLY A 195 -23.38 -21.88 22.69
CA GLY A 195 -24.81 -22.07 22.86
C GLY A 195 -25.12 -23.56 22.87
#